data_AF-A0A094KIT4-F1
#
_entry.id   AF-A0A094KIT4-F1
#
_cell.length_a   1.000
_cell.length_b   1.000
_cell.length_c   1.000
_cell.angle_alpha   90.00
_cell.angle_beta   90.00
_cell.angle_gamma   90.00
#
_symmetry.space_group_name_H-M   'P 1'
#
loop_
_entity.id
_entity.type
_entity.pdbx_description
1 polymer ?
#
loop_
_entity_poly.entity_id
_entity_poly.type
_entity_poly.pdbx_seq_one_letter_code
_entity_poly.pdbx_strand_id
1 'polypeptide(L)'
;VATLDFRRANFNLFKDLIGCIPWIRGVLEGKEAQESWLTFKYLFLQAQVLCIPKKSGKSGRKPAWMSKELMEKLKGKREVYEMWKKGLATWEEYRNAVRACRDATRKAKAHLELNLAKDVKDNKKDFFKYINNKRQTRGNVGSLLNEVGALVTGDVEKAKILNAFFTSVFT
;
A
#
# COMPACT_ATOMS: atom_id res chain seq x y z
N VAL A 1 2.91 -6.51 -7.51
CA VAL A 1 2.01 -7.64 -7.80
C VAL A 1 0.61 -7.08 -8.03
N ALA A 2 0.07 -7.19 -9.24
CA ALA A 2 -1.29 -6.74 -9.55
C ALA A 2 -2.27 -7.82 -9.08
N THR A 3 -3.17 -7.47 -8.16
CA THR A 3 -4.17 -8.42 -7.65
C THR A 3 -5.31 -8.54 -8.66
N LEU A 4 -5.94 -9.70 -8.78
CA LEU A 4 -7.10 -9.91 -9.65
C LEU A 4 -8.37 -9.30 -9.03
N ASP A 5 -9.26 -8.81 -9.90
CA ASP A 5 -10.55 -8.22 -9.52
C ASP A 5 -11.71 -9.16 -9.87
N PHE A 6 -11.95 -10.13 -8.98
CA PHE A 6 -13.02 -11.11 -9.14
C PHE A 6 -14.43 -10.51 -9.14
N ARG A 7 -14.62 -9.27 -8.65
CA ARG A 7 -15.94 -8.60 -8.71
C ARG A 7 -16.33 -8.22 -10.13
N ARG A 8 -15.34 -8.01 -11.01
CA ARG A 8 -15.54 -7.61 -12.41
C ARG A 8 -15.24 -8.76 -13.39
N ALA A 9 -15.08 -9.98 -12.88
CA ALA A 9 -14.78 -11.13 -13.70
C ALA A 9 -16.00 -11.53 -14.55
N ASN A 10 -15.76 -11.88 -15.82
CA ASN A 10 -16.77 -12.52 -16.66
C ASN A 10 -16.72 -14.04 -16.45
N PHE A 11 -17.47 -14.52 -15.46
CA PHE A 11 -17.49 -15.94 -15.12
C PHE A 11 -18.16 -16.82 -16.18
N ASN A 12 -19.09 -16.28 -16.97
CA ASN A 12 -19.72 -17.02 -18.06
C ASN A 12 -18.69 -17.34 -19.14
N LEU A 13 -17.97 -16.32 -19.62
CA LEU A 13 -16.87 -16.51 -20.57
C LEU A 13 -15.78 -17.43 -20.03
N PHE A 14 -15.46 -17.33 -18.73
CA PHE A 14 -14.47 -18.22 -18.11
C PHE A 14 -14.92 -19.68 -18.12
N LYS A 15 -16.19 -19.94 -17.81
CA LYS A 15 -16.77 -21.30 -17.87
C LYS A 15 -16.80 -21.83 -19.29
N ASP A 16 -17.18 -21.00 -20.27
CA ASP A 16 -17.23 -21.40 -21.67
C ASP A 16 -15.83 -21.77 -22.19
N LEU A 17 -14.82 -20.93 -21.92
CA LEU A 17 -13.44 -21.18 -22.32
C LEU A 17 -12.87 -22.46 -21.73
N ILE A 18 -13.18 -22.77 -20.47
CA ILE A 18 -12.72 -24.00 -19.80
C ILE A 18 -13.53 -25.23 -20.24
N GLY A 19 -14.83 -25.05 -20.48
CA GLY A 19 -15.76 -26.11 -20.90
C GLY A 19 -15.54 -26.58 -22.33
N CYS A 20 -15.09 -25.69 -23.22
CA CYS A 20 -14.78 -26.01 -24.62
C CYS A 20 -13.45 -26.76 -24.81
N ILE A 21 -12.63 -26.90 -23.76
CA ILE A 21 -11.34 -27.60 -23.87
C ILE A 21 -11.60 -29.12 -23.85
N PRO A 22 -11.09 -29.87 -24.85
CA PRO A 22 -11.22 -31.33 -24.89
C PRO A 22 -10.21 -31.97 -23.92
N TRP A 23 -10.51 -31.92 -22.62
CA TRP A 23 -9.59 -32.34 -21.55
C TRP A 23 -9.11 -33.79 -21.70
N ILE A 24 -10.02 -34.71 -22.00
CA ILE A 24 -9.74 -36.15 -22.03
C ILE A 24 -9.00 -36.55 -23.31
N ARG A 25 -9.42 -36.02 -24.46
CA ARG A 25 -8.89 -36.43 -25.77
C ARG A 25 -7.92 -35.36 -26.28
N GLY A 26 -6.64 -35.70 -26.39
CA GLY A 26 -5.58 -34.83 -26.91
C GLY A 26 -4.93 -33.85 -25.91
N VAL A 27 -5.62 -33.37 -24.86
CA VAL A 27 -5.00 -32.41 -23.90
C VAL A 27 -4.28 -33.13 -22.76
N LEU A 28 -4.91 -34.13 -22.15
CA LEU A 28 -4.37 -34.91 -21.03
C LEU A 28 -4.06 -36.36 -21.39
N GLU A 29 -4.43 -36.80 -22.60
CA GLU A 29 -4.24 -38.16 -23.07
C GLU A 29 -2.75 -38.53 -23.14
N GLY A 30 -2.37 -39.67 -22.54
CA GLY A 30 -0.99 -40.18 -22.55
C GLY A 30 0.02 -39.37 -21.73
N LYS A 31 -0.40 -38.31 -21.03
CA LYS A 31 0.48 -37.49 -20.18
C LYS A 31 0.59 -38.05 -18.78
N GLU A 32 1.78 -37.91 -18.21
CA GLU A 32 1.97 -38.18 -16.78
C GLU A 32 1.20 -37.17 -15.92
N ALA A 33 0.98 -37.51 -14.65
CA ALA A 33 0.21 -36.68 -13.72
C ALA A 33 0.77 -35.25 -13.60
N GLN A 34 2.11 -35.11 -13.58
CA GLN A 34 2.76 -33.81 -13.47
C GLN A 34 2.60 -32.96 -14.74
N GLU A 35 2.75 -33.56 -15.91
CA GLU A 35 2.58 -32.89 -17.20
C GLU A 35 1.12 -32.48 -17.44
N SER A 36 0.20 -33.34 -17.04
CA SER A 36 -1.24 -33.07 -17.01
C SER A 36 -1.57 -31.86 -16.15
N TRP A 37 -1.01 -31.79 -14.93
CA TRP A 37 -1.20 -30.66 -14.03
C TRP A 37 -0.64 -29.34 -14.59
N LEU A 38 0.58 -29.38 -15.15
CA LEU A 38 1.18 -28.19 -15.76
C LEU A 38 0.37 -27.69 -16.96
N THR A 39 -0.13 -28.61 -17.81
CA THR A 39 -0.98 -28.30 -18.95
C THR A 39 -2.29 -27.65 -18.49
N PHE A 40 -2.96 -28.25 -17.51
CA PHE A 40 -4.18 -27.72 -16.91
C PHE A 40 -3.95 -26.31 -16.34
N LYS A 41 -2.92 -26.16 -15.51
CA LYS A 41 -2.59 -24.89 -14.86
C LYS A 41 -2.31 -23.80 -15.90
N TYR A 42 -1.59 -24.12 -16.97
CA TYR A 42 -1.34 -23.19 -18.05
C TYR A 42 -2.63 -22.69 -18.70
N LEU A 43 -3.50 -23.61 -19.15
CA LEU A 43 -4.76 -23.26 -19.81
C LEU A 43 -5.71 -22.49 -18.88
N PHE A 44 -5.77 -22.88 -17.61
CA PHE A 44 -6.54 -22.18 -16.59
C PHE A 44 -6.06 -20.74 -16.38
N LEU A 45 -4.74 -20.54 -16.29
CA LEU A 45 -4.17 -19.20 -16.12
C LEU A 45 -4.38 -18.33 -17.38
N GLN A 46 -4.36 -18.90 -18.59
CA GLN A 46 -4.70 -18.18 -19.82
C GLN A 46 -6.16 -17.69 -19.79
N ALA A 47 -7.11 -18.57 -19.48
CA ALA A 47 -8.51 -18.18 -19.31
C ALA A 47 -8.67 -17.11 -18.21
N GLN A 48 -7.90 -17.21 -17.13
CA GLN A 48 -7.96 -16.27 -16.01
C GLN A 48 -7.53 -14.87 -16.43
N VAL A 49 -6.48 -14.74 -17.24
CA VAL A 49 -6.00 -13.46 -17.75
C VAL A 49 -7.01 -12.81 -18.69
N LEU A 50 -7.72 -13.60 -19.50
CA LEU A 50 -8.72 -13.10 -20.44
C LEU A 50 -10.01 -12.65 -19.74
N CYS A 51 -10.44 -13.38 -18.71
CA CYS A 51 -11.77 -13.17 -18.10
C CYS A 51 -11.75 -12.32 -16.82
N ILE A 52 -10.60 -12.22 -16.15
CA ILE A 52 -10.50 -11.55 -14.84
C ILE A 52 -9.60 -10.33 -14.97
N PRO A 53 -10.17 -9.11 -14.95
CA PRO A 53 -9.37 -7.91 -15.00
C PRO A 53 -8.50 -7.79 -13.73
N LYS A 54 -7.34 -7.17 -13.88
CA LYS A 54 -6.47 -6.84 -12.74
C LYS A 54 -6.98 -5.56 -12.08
N LYS A 55 -7.08 -5.55 -10.74
CA LYS A 55 -7.25 -4.30 -10.00
C LYS A 55 -5.89 -3.63 -9.85
N SER A 56 -5.85 -2.33 -10.13
CA SER A 56 -4.83 -1.48 -9.55
C SER A 56 -5.04 -1.49 -8.05
N GLY A 57 -3.96 -1.69 -7.28
CA GLY A 57 -4.02 -1.45 -5.84
C GLY A 57 -4.55 -0.04 -5.60
N LYS A 58 -5.31 0.18 -4.52
CA LYS A 58 -5.68 1.54 -4.12
C LYS A 58 -4.38 2.35 -4.08
N SER A 59 -4.22 3.29 -5.01
CA SER A 59 -3.10 4.21 -4.98
C SER A 59 -3.13 4.84 -3.59
N GLY A 60 -2.04 4.65 -2.83
CA GLY A 60 -1.95 5.24 -1.50
C GLY A 60 -2.31 6.71 -1.63
N ARG A 61 -3.17 7.21 -0.72
CA ARG A 61 -3.63 8.60 -0.79
C ARG A 61 -2.40 9.51 -0.85
N LYS A 62 -2.30 10.28 -1.94
CA LYS A 62 -1.19 11.21 -2.16
C LYS A 62 -1.07 12.12 -0.93
N PRO A 63 0.13 12.27 -0.33
CA PRO A 63 0.31 13.20 0.77
C PRO A 63 -0.06 14.63 0.35
N ALA A 64 -0.68 15.40 1.24
CA ALA A 64 -1.17 16.74 0.93
C ALA A 64 -0.06 17.70 0.45
N TRP A 65 1.18 17.50 0.89
CA TRP A 65 2.34 18.31 0.48
C TRP A 65 2.90 17.94 -0.90
N MET A 66 2.40 16.88 -1.54
CA MET A 66 2.97 16.41 -2.79
C MET A 66 2.31 17.14 -3.96
N SER A 67 2.96 18.19 -4.48
CA SER A 67 2.50 18.97 -5.64
C SER A 67 2.74 18.24 -6.98
N LYS A 68 2.28 18.83 -8.10
CA LYS A 68 2.59 18.33 -9.46
C LYS A 68 4.08 18.53 -9.79
N GLU A 69 4.62 19.70 -9.47
CA GLU A 69 6.04 20.04 -9.66
C GLU A 69 6.97 19.05 -8.92
N LEU A 70 6.63 18.68 -7.67
CA LEU A 70 7.43 17.71 -6.93
C LEU A 70 7.42 16.32 -7.58
N MET A 71 6.30 15.93 -8.19
CA MET A 71 6.20 14.67 -8.93
C MET A 71 7.08 14.68 -10.17
N GLU A 72 7.13 15.79 -10.89
CA GLU A 72 8.00 15.96 -12.06
C GLU A 72 9.48 15.86 -11.66
N LYS A 73 9.89 16.50 -10.55
CA LYS A 73 11.25 16.35 -10.01
C LYS A 73 11.57 14.91 -9.63
N LEU A 74 10.65 14.21 -8.97
CA LEU A 74 10.82 12.79 -8.63
C LEU A 74 10.91 11.89 -9.87
N LYS A 75 10.19 12.22 -10.93
CA LYS A 75 10.27 11.52 -12.22
C LYS A 75 11.63 11.78 -12.88
N GLY A 76 12.08 13.03 -12.97
CA GLY A 76 13.40 13.38 -13.50
C GLY A 76 14.53 12.69 -12.74
N LYS A 77 14.48 12.63 -11.41
CA LYS A 77 15.45 11.86 -10.61
C LYS A 77 15.50 10.39 -10.98
N ARG A 78 14.34 9.78 -11.26
CA ARG A 78 14.26 8.38 -11.69
C ARG A 78 14.89 8.20 -13.07
N GLU A 79 14.64 9.11 -14.00
CA GLU A 79 15.23 9.08 -15.34
C GLU A 79 16.75 9.21 -15.28
N VAL A 80 17.28 10.17 -14.50
CA VAL A 80 18.72 10.32 -14.29
C VAL A 80 19.34 9.09 -13.62
N TYR A 81 18.63 8.46 -12.67
CA TYR A 81 19.08 7.20 -12.08
C TYR A 81 19.20 6.07 -13.11
N GLU A 82 18.23 5.92 -13.99
CA GLU A 82 18.27 4.91 -15.05
C GLU A 82 19.39 5.19 -16.07
N MET A 83 19.65 6.47 -16.39
CA MET A 83 20.78 6.86 -17.25
C MET A 83 22.12 6.57 -16.57
N TRP A 84 22.28 6.95 -15.30
CA TRP A 84 23.49 6.68 -14.52
C TRP A 84 23.76 5.18 -14.42
N LYS A 85 22.73 4.37 -14.17
CA LYS A 85 22.83 2.91 -14.13
C LYS A 85 23.29 2.29 -15.46
N LYS A 86 22.96 2.94 -16.59
CA LYS A 86 23.40 2.54 -17.94
C LYS A 86 24.74 3.15 -18.36
N GLY A 87 25.39 3.93 -17.49
CA GLY A 87 26.65 4.62 -17.81
C GLY A 87 26.48 5.85 -18.72
N LEU A 88 25.24 6.30 -18.96
CA LEU A 88 24.91 7.45 -19.82
C LEU A 88 24.85 8.78 -19.06
N ALA A 89 24.97 8.76 -17.74
CA ALA A 89 25.02 9.94 -16.88
C ALA A 89 26.12 9.78 -15.83
N THR A 90 26.66 10.91 -15.41
CA THR A 90 27.67 10.98 -14.36
C THR A 90 27.05 10.80 -12.97
N TRP A 91 27.88 10.38 -12.01
CA TRP A 91 27.45 10.33 -10.60
C TRP A 91 27.01 11.72 -10.08
N GLU A 92 27.66 12.79 -10.53
CA GLU A 92 27.37 14.15 -10.08
C GLU A 92 25.96 14.61 -10.52
N GLU A 93 25.54 14.28 -11.74
CA GLU A 93 24.18 14.56 -12.23
C GLU A 93 23.10 13.87 -11.40
N TYR A 94 23.30 12.58 -11.10
CA TYR A 94 22.40 11.84 -10.22
C TYR A 94 22.37 12.44 -8.80
N ARG A 95 23.54 12.74 -8.23
CA ARG A 95 23.66 13.36 -6.90
C ARG A 95 22.92 14.70 -6.83
N ASN A 96 23.05 15.53 -7.86
CA ASN A 96 22.36 16.82 -7.97
C ASN A 96 20.83 16.64 -8.08
N ALA A 97 20.36 15.67 -8.87
CA ALA A 97 18.93 15.34 -8.97
C ALA A 97 18.36 14.85 -7.62
N VAL A 98 19.12 14.06 -6.86
CA VAL A 98 18.75 13.61 -5.52
C VAL A 98 18.63 14.80 -4.55
N ARG A 99 19.61 15.70 -4.54
CA ARG A 99 19.60 16.92 -3.70
C ARG A 99 18.41 17.81 -4.03
N ALA A 100 18.20 18.11 -5.31
CA ALA A 100 17.08 18.93 -5.77
C ALA A 100 15.72 18.34 -5.36
N CYS A 101 15.54 17.02 -5.46
CA CYS A 101 14.32 16.35 -4.99
C CYS A 101 14.13 16.45 -3.48
N ARG A 102 15.21 16.30 -2.69
CA ARG A 102 15.17 16.41 -1.24
C ARG A 102 14.76 17.83 -0.82
N ASP A 103 15.35 18.85 -1.45
CA ASP A 103 15.03 20.24 -1.16
C ASP A 103 13.61 20.61 -1.59
N ALA A 104 13.15 20.16 -2.76
CA ALA A 104 11.78 20.36 -3.20
C ALA A 104 10.78 19.70 -2.22
N THR A 105 11.08 18.50 -1.74
CA THR A 105 10.26 17.80 -0.75
C THR A 105 10.19 18.58 0.57
N ARG A 106 11.33 19.11 1.03
CA ARG A 106 11.41 19.93 2.25
C ARG A 106 10.60 21.22 2.12
N LYS A 107 10.77 21.95 1.02
CA LYS A 107 10.03 23.19 0.72
C LYS A 107 8.52 22.94 0.64
N ALA A 108 8.10 21.86 -0.03
CA ALA A 108 6.68 21.56 -0.18
C ALA A 108 6.01 21.19 1.16
N LYS A 109 6.71 20.47 2.05
CA LYS A 109 6.24 20.20 3.41
C LYS A 109 6.12 21.47 4.24
N ALA A 110 7.16 22.31 4.23
CA ALA A 110 7.16 23.57 4.96
C ALA A 110 6.06 24.52 4.47
N HIS A 111 5.80 24.55 3.15
CA HIS A 111 4.72 25.36 2.59
C HIS A 111 3.34 24.88 3.04
N LEU A 112 3.10 23.56 3.04
CA LEU A 112 1.86 22.99 3.59
C LEU A 112 1.69 23.36 5.07
N GLU A 113 2.73 23.19 5.88
CA GLU A 113 2.71 23.50 7.32
C GLU A 113 2.45 24.98 7.58
N LEU A 114 3.04 25.87 6.77
CA LEU A 114 2.80 27.31 6.83
C LEU A 114 1.34 27.65 6.50
N ASN A 115 0.77 27.06 5.46
CA ASN A 115 -0.63 27.30 5.10
C ASN A 115 -1.57 26.78 6.19
N LEU A 116 -1.33 25.58 6.71
CA LEU A 116 -2.09 25.04 7.84
C LEU A 116 -2.01 25.93 9.08
N ALA A 117 -0.85 26.54 9.37
CA ALA A 117 -0.67 27.45 10.50
C ALA A 117 -1.42 28.78 10.31
N LYS A 118 -1.41 29.33 9.09
CA LYS A 118 -2.17 30.55 8.74
C LYS A 118 -3.67 30.34 8.85
N ASP A 119 -4.14 29.21 8.34
CA ASP A 119 -5.57 28.90 8.26
C ASP A 119 -6.13 28.28 9.55
N VAL A 120 -5.35 28.22 10.65
CA VAL A 120 -5.82 27.62 11.92
C VAL A 120 -7.09 28.29 12.41
N LYS A 121 -7.22 29.62 12.27
CA LYS A 121 -8.38 30.34 12.81
C LYS A 121 -9.69 29.90 12.13
N ASP A 122 -9.65 29.72 10.81
CA ASP A 122 -10.81 29.42 9.99
C ASP A 122 -11.03 27.90 9.82
N ASN A 123 -9.96 27.11 9.81
CA ASN A 123 -9.98 25.67 9.58
C ASN A 123 -9.11 24.89 10.57
N LYS A 124 -9.47 24.97 11.85
CA LYS A 124 -8.84 24.22 12.95
C LYS A 124 -8.76 22.71 12.68
N LYS A 125 -9.78 22.16 12.01
CA LYS A 125 -9.93 20.71 11.78
C LYS A 125 -8.77 20.15 10.95
N ASP A 126 -8.38 20.82 9.88
CA ASP A 126 -7.29 20.33 9.03
C ASP A 126 -5.92 20.43 9.69
N PHE A 127 -5.69 21.47 10.50
CA PHE A 127 -4.49 21.57 11.32
C PHE A 127 -4.37 20.39 12.32
N PHE A 128 -5.41 20.15 13.12
CA PHE A 128 -5.40 19.04 14.09
C PHE A 128 -5.34 17.68 13.41
N LYS A 129 -6.00 17.51 12.26
CA LYS A 129 -5.88 16.29 11.44
C LYS A 129 -4.45 16.07 10.95
N TYR A 130 -3.75 17.12 10.51
CA TYR A 130 -2.35 17.03 10.11
C TYR A 130 -1.46 16.61 11.28
N ILE A 131 -1.62 17.26 12.44
CA ILE A 131 -0.88 16.93 13.67
C ILE A 131 -1.18 15.50 14.13
N ASN A 132 -2.44 15.07 14.13
CA ASN A 132 -2.81 13.72 14.53
C ASN A 132 -2.27 12.65 13.57
N ASN A 133 -2.21 12.94 12.26
CA ASN A 133 -1.55 12.05 11.28
C ASN A 133 -0.02 11.99 11.46
N LYS A 134 0.60 13.03 12.03
CA LYS A 134 2.05 13.10 12.30
C LYS A 134 2.43 12.47 13.63
N ARG A 135 1.56 12.59 14.64
CA ARG A 135 1.68 11.87 15.90
C ARG A 135 1.60 10.39 15.54
N GLN A 136 2.73 9.70 15.64
CA GLN A 136 2.89 8.25 15.48
C GLN A 136 2.16 7.47 16.59
N THR A 137 0.97 7.90 16.99
CA THR A 137 0.01 7.05 17.69
C THR A 137 -0.55 6.08 16.66
N ARG A 138 0.27 5.08 16.28
CA ARG A 138 -0.27 3.71 16.23
C ARG A 138 -1.06 3.58 17.53
N GLY A 139 -2.35 3.28 17.43
CA GLY A 139 -3.27 3.23 18.57
C GLY A 139 -2.93 2.12 19.56
N ASN A 140 -1.73 2.13 20.13
CA ASN A 140 -1.42 1.41 21.34
C ASN A 140 -1.83 2.31 22.49
N VAL A 141 -2.66 1.74 23.35
CA VAL A 141 -2.89 2.26 24.68
C VAL A 141 -1.50 2.48 25.31
N GLY A 142 -1.30 3.68 25.87
CA GLY A 142 -0.10 4.00 26.62
C GLY A 142 0.14 2.98 27.73
N SER A 143 1.31 3.02 28.35
CA SER A 143 1.55 2.21 29.53
C SER A 143 0.52 2.51 30.61
N LEU A 144 -0.12 1.48 31.16
CA LEU A 144 -1.09 1.60 32.25
C LEU A 144 -0.42 1.25 33.57
N LEU A 145 -0.95 1.74 34.68
CA LEU A 145 -0.57 1.26 36.01
C LEU A 145 -1.52 0.15 36.40
N ASN A 146 -0.98 -0.95 36.93
CA ASN A 146 -1.81 -1.97 37.57
C ASN A 146 -2.17 -1.55 39.00
N GLU A 147 -2.96 -2.38 39.69
CA GLU A 147 -3.39 -2.15 41.08
C GLU A 147 -2.23 -2.04 42.07
N VAL A 148 -1.06 -2.60 41.72
CA VAL A 148 0.18 -2.57 42.53
C VAL A 148 1.05 -1.36 42.18
N GLY A 149 0.61 -0.47 41.29
CA GLY A 149 1.36 0.70 40.84
C GLY A 149 2.52 0.40 39.88
N ALA A 150 2.60 -0.82 39.33
CA ALA A 150 3.61 -1.20 38.35
C ALA A 150 3.20 -0.80 36.93
N LEU A 151 4.19 -0.37 36.13
CA LEU A 151 4.00 0.09 34.76
C LEU A 151 3.84 -1.10 33.79
N VAL A 152 2.66 -1.22 33.19
CA VAL A 152 2.30 -2.28 32.25
C VAL A 152 2.42 -1.78 30.82
N THR A 153 3.33 -2.40 30.06
CA THR A 153 3.58 -2.07 28.65
C THR A 153 3.03 -3.11 27.68
N GLY A 154 2.71 -4.33 28.14
CA GLY A 154 2.17 -5.43 27.33
C GLY A 154 0.68 -5.30 27.00
N ASP A 155 0.29 -5.59 25.76
CA ASP A 155 -1.08 -5.31 25.29
C ASP A 155 -2.14 -6.25 25.90
N VAL A 156 -1.78 -7.50 26.22
CA VAL A 156 -2.69 -8.47 26.88
C VAL A 156 -3.03 -8.04 28.30
N GLU A 157 -2.03 -7.55 29.03
CA GLU A 157 -2.18 -7.12 30.42
C GLU A 157 -2.99 -5.81 30.50
N LYS A 158 -2.75 -4.88 29.56
CA LYS A 158 -3.57 -3.68 29.43
C LYS A 158 -5.05 -4.03 29.18
N ALA A 159 -5.33 -5.01 28.33
CA ALA A 159 -6.71 -5.45 28.06
C ALA A 159 -7.38 -6.02 29.32
N LYS A 160 -6.65 -6.80 30.14
CA LYS A 160 -7.16 -7.33 31.41
C LYS A 160 -7.51 -6.22 32.40
N ILE A 161 -6.63 -5.23 32.57
CA ILE A 161 -6.85 -4.09 33.47
C ILE A 161 -8.08 -3.29 33.05
N LEU A 162 -8.20 -2.97 31.76
CA LEU A 162 -9.35 -2.24 31.23
C LEU A 162 -10.65 -3.01 31.38
N ASN A 163 -10.62 -4.34 31.18
CA ASN A 163 -11.79 -5.18 31.37
C ASN A 163 -12.23 -5.26 32.83
N ALA A 164 -11.29 -5.39 33.77
CA ALA A 164 -11.59 -5.42 35.21
C ALA A 164 -12.21 -4.09 35.69
N PHE A 165 -11.66 -2.96 35.25
CA PHE A 165 -12.22 -1.65 35.52
C PHE A 165 -13.62 -1.48 34.90
N PHE A 166 -13.82 -1.95 33.66
CA PHE A 166 -15.13 -1.90 33.03
C PHE A 166 -16.16 -2.68 33.85
N THR A 167 -15.83 -3.90 34.30
CA THR A 167 -16.74 -4.70 35.13
C THR A 167 -17.09 -4.05 36.47
N SER A 168 -16.14 -3.38 37.13
CA SER A 168 -16.40 -2.76 38.45
C SER A 168 -17.37 -1.59 38.42
N VAL A 169 -17.59 -0.97 37.26
CA VAL A 169 -18.54 0.16 37.09
C VAL A 169 -19.99 -0.34 36.95
N PHE A 170 -20.18 -1.59 36.52
CA PHE A 170 -21.51 -2.20 36.34
C PHE A 170 -21.88 -3.18 37.47
N THR A 171 -21.10 -3.20 38.55
CA THR A 171 -21.41 -3.93 39.78
C THR A 171 -21.80 -2.92 40.85
#